data_AF-A0A511JEP4-F1
#
_entry.id   AF-A0A511JEP4-F1
#
_cell.length_a   1.000
_cell.length_b   1.000
_cell.length_c   1.000
_cell.angle_alpha   90.00
_cell.angle_beta   90.00
_cell.angle_gamma   90.00
#
_symmetry.space_group_name_H-M   'P 1'
#
loop_
_entity.id
_entity.type
_entity.pdbx_description
1 polymer ?
#
loop_
_entity_poly.entity_id
_entity_poly.type
_entity_poly.pdbx_seq_one_letter_code
_entity_poly.pdbx_strand_id
1 'polypeptide(L)'
;MSALGPTDEDGYAMSLANGSYAWYRSHAIRARQLYKGSETLLLVLAASIPLSAAIWPDDAVPPAVLGALVVVLTGARSIFHWQENYLRFSKAREAVEAERRLYRTQSAPYSDPTSRDAELAARVTAIEQEEMAGWMKVASQRPRIDDGRS
;
A
#
# COMPACT_ATOMS: atom_id res chain seq x y z
N MET A 1 13.33 16.78 35.43
CA MET A 1 13.23 15.51 34.67
C MET A 1 11.99 14.81 35.20
N SER A 2 10.82 15.19 34.67
CA SER A 2 9.54 14.70 35.20
C SER A 2 9.31 13.29 34.67
N ALA A 3 9.24 12.32 35.58
CA ALA A 3 8.80 10.96 35.28
C ALA A 3 7.37 11.04 34.75
N LEU A 4 7.17 10.64 33.49
CA LEU A 4 5.85 10.38 32.95
C LEU A 4 5.23 9.26 33.80
N GLY A 5 4.03 9.48 34.29
CA GLY A 5 3.32 8.47 35.08
C GLY A 5 2.95 7.28 34.18
N PRO A 6 2.80 6.07 34.73
CA PRO A 6 2.52 4.84 33.97
C PRO A 6 1.24 4.90 33.11
N THR A 7 0.34 5.85 33.33
CA THR A 7 -0.90 6.01 32.57
C THR A 7 -0.74 6.82 31.28
N ASP A 8 0.27 7.67 31.16
CA ASP A 8 0.50 8.49 29.96
C ASP A 8 1.22 7.70 28.86
N GLU A 9 2.07 6.74 29.26
CA GLU A 9 2.83 5.87 28.34
C GLU A 9 1.95 4.80 27.68
N ASP A 10 1.04 4.16 28.43
CA ASP A 10 0.03 3.21 27.93
C ASP A 10 -0.84 3.88 26.85
N GLY A 11 -1.24 5.13 27.13
CA GLY A 11 -2.01 5.97 26.20
C GLY A 11 -1.22 6.33 24.95
N TYR A 12 0.04 6.74 25.10
CA TYR A 12 0.89 7.13 23.99
C TYR A 12 1.19 5.96 23.04
N ALA A 13 1.66 4.81 23.56
CA ALA A 13 2.03 3.66 22.73
C ALA A 13 0.83 3.12 21.93
N MET A 14 -0.33 3.03 22.56
CA MET A 14 -1.57 2.63 21.87
C MET A 14 -2.04 3.70 20.87
N SER A 15 -1.87 5.00 21.17
CA SER A 15 -2.22 6.08 20.23
C SER A 15 -1.36 6.04 18.97
N LEU A 16 -0.06 5.79 19.10
CA LEU A 16 0.88 5.57 18.00
C LEU A 16 0.41 4.39 17.14
N ALA A 17 0.18 3.23 17.77
CA ALA A 17 -0.28 2.02 17.07
C ALA A 17 -1.61 2.24 16.32
N ASN A 18 -2.55 2.98 16.93
CA ASN A 18 -3.82 3.34 16.28
C ASN A 18 -3.59 4.28 15.08
N GLY A 19 -2.68 5.24 15.19
CA GLY A 19 -2.28 6.14 14.11
C GLY A 19 -1.72 5.38 12.91
N SER A 20 -0.72 4.53 13.13
CA SER A 20 -0.11 3.70 12.08
C SER A 20 -1.14 2.78 11.42
N TYR A 21 -2.02 2.13 12.22
CA TYR A 21 -3.11 1.31 11.70
C TYR A 21 -4.06 2.11 10.79
N ALA A 22 -4.50 3.29 11.23
CA ALA A 22 -5.43 4.13 10.47
C ALA A 22 -4.81 4.60 9.14
N TRP A 23 -3.54 4.98 9.17
CA TRP A 23 -2.77 5.34 7.98
C TRP A 23 -2.71 4.17 7.00
N TYR A 24 -2.22 3.00 7.41
CA TYR A 24 -2.11 1.84 6.54
C TYR A 24 -3.46 1.38 6.00
N ARG A 25 -4.52 1.43 6.81
CA ARG A 25 -5.89 1.12 6.37
C ARG A 25 -6.35 2.07 5.27
N SER A 26 -6.17 3.38 5.45
CA SER A 26 -6.59 4.39 4.46
C SER A 26 -5.84 4.22 3.14
N HIS A 27 -4.52 4.02 3.21
CA HIS A 27 -3.66 3.82 2.04
C HIS A 27 -3.99 2.50 1.30
N ALA A 28 -4.23 1.40 2.02
CA ALA A 28 -4.65 0.14 1.42
C ALA A 28 -6.00 0.28 0.69
N ILE A 29 -6.99 0.97 1.30
CA ILE A 29 -8.31 1.17 0.66
C ILE A 29 -8.17 1.96 -0.65
N ARG A 30 -7.42 3.07 -0.64
CA ARG A 30 -7.20 3.90 -1.83
C ARG A 30 -6.51 3.10 -2.94
N ALA A 31 -5.44 2.36 -2.61
CA ALA A 31 -4.74 1.51 -3.56
C ALA A 31 -5.66 0.45 -4.17
N ARG A 32 -6.51 -0.19 -3.36
CA ARG A 32 -7.51 -1.16 -3.81
C ARG A 32 -8.55 -0.54 -4.75
N GLN A 33 -9.04 0.65 -4.45
CA GLN A 33 -10.04 1.34 -5.27
C GLN A 33 -9.45 1.75 -6.63
N LEU A 34 -8.23 2.29 -6.64
CA LEU A 34 -7.53 2.64 -7.89
C LEU A 34 -7.27 1.40 -8.74
N TYR A 35 -6.78 0.31 -8.13
CA TYR A 35 -6.58 -0.96 -8.82
C TYR A 35 -7.86 -1.46 -9.47
N LYS A 36 -8.94 -1.61 -8.68
CA LYS A 36 -10.23 -2.09 -9.19
C LYS A 36 -10.80 -1.17 -10.27
N GLY A 37 -10.74 0.14 -10.08
CA GLY A 37 -11.22 1.11 -11.07
C GLY A 37 -10.46 1.01 -12.39
N SER A 38 -9.14 0.88 -12.34
CA SER A 38 -8.30 0.72 -13.54
C SER A 38 -8.59 -0.57 -14.29
N GLU A 39 -8.78 -1.68 -13.58
CA GLU A 39 -9.12 -2.99 -14.17
C GLU A 39 -10.50 -2.96 -14.82
N THR A 40 -11.50 -2.39 -14.13
CA THR A 40 -12.84 -2.26 -14.69
C THR A 40 -12.83 -1.38 -15.94
N LEU A 41 -12.09 -0.27 -15.94
CA LEU A 41 -11.99 0.62 -17.09
C LEU A 41 -11.28 -0.06 -18.27
N LEU A 42 -10.19 -0.81 -18.02
CA LEU A 42 -9.51 -1.59 -19.04
C LEU A 42 -10.44 -2.63 -19.68
N LEU A 43 -11.24 -3.35 -18.88
CA LEU A 43 -12.20 -4.31 -19.38
C LEU A 43 -13.27 -3.65 -20.26
N VAL A 44 -13.82 -2.51 -19.82
CA VAL A 44 -14.83 -1.77 -20.59
C VAL A 44 -14.25 -1.26 -21.91
N LEU A 45 -13.04 -0.67 -21.88
CA LEU A 45 -12.37 -0.19 -23.10
C LEU A 45 -12.08 -1.34 -24.07
N ALA A 46 -11.53 -2.45 -23.58
CA ALA A 46 -11.21 -3.61 -24.39
C ALA A 46 -12.46 -4.21 -25.04
N ALA A 47 -13.57 -4.31 -24.31
CA ALA A 47 -14.86 -4.77 -24.85
C ALA A 47 -15.48 -3.77 -25.85
N SER A 48 -15.18 -2.48 -25.69
CA SER A 48 -15.69 -1.42 -26.59
C SER A 48 -14.98 -1.38 -27.93
N ILE A 49 -13.75 -1.87 -28.04
CA ILE A 49 -12.98 -1.91 -29.30
C ILE A 49 -13.75 -2.65 -30.41
N PRO A 50 -14.08 -3.95 -30.27
CA PRO A 50 -14.81 -4.67 -31.33
C PRO A 50 -16.21 -4.11 -31.56
N LEU A 51 -16.88 -3.59 -30.51
CA LEU A 51 -18.18 -2.94 -30.66
C LEU A 51 -18.09 -1.68 -31.53
N SER A 52 -17.08 -0.85 -31.32
CA SER A 52 -16.87 0.36 -32.13
C SER A 52 -16.58 0.04 -33.59
N ALA A 53 -15.77 -1.01 -33.84
CA ALA A 53 -15.49 -1.47 -35.19
C ALA A 53 -16.74 -2.03 -35.90
N ALA A 54 -17.68 -2.63 -35.16
CA ALA A 54 -18.93 -3.13 -35.72
C ALA A 54 -19.94 -2.02 -36.05
N ILE A 55 -20.00 -0.94 -35.25
CA ILE A 55 -20.93 0.18 -35.47
C ILE A 55 -20.43 1.10 -36.59
N TRP A 56 -19.12 1.33 -36.68
CA TRP A 56 -18.50 2.20 -37.68
C TRP A 56 -17.44 1.43 -38.49
N PRO A 57 -17.86 0.56 -39.43
CA PRO A 57 -16.94 -0.31 -40.17
C PRO A 57 -15.96 0.45 -41.08
N ASP A 58 -16.35 1.64 -41.57
CA ASP A 58 -15.52 2.46 -42.46
C ASP A 58 -14.63 3.48 -41.72
N ASP A 59 -14.76 3.61 -40.40
CA ASP A 59 -14.00 4.54 -39.58
C ASP A 59 -13.11 3.79 -38.57
N ALA A 60 -11.80 3.85 -38.81
CA ALA A 60 -10.80 3.22 -37.94
C ALA A 60 -10.45 4.07 -36.71
N VAL A 61 -10.88 5.33 -36.64
CA VAL A 61 -10.52 6.25 -35.55
C VAL A 61 -11.07 5.77 -34.19
N PRO A 62 -12.35 5.38 -34.04
CA PRO A 62 -12.87 4.92 -32.75
C PRO A 62 -12.13 3.71 -32.14
N PRO A 63 -11.90 2.59 -32.86
CA PRO A 63 -11.15 1.46 -32.30
C PRO A 63 -9.67 1.81 -32.04
N ALA A 64 -9.06 2.68 -32.85
CA ALA A 64 -7.68 3.13 -32.63
C ALA A 64 -7.52 3.95 -31.34
N VAL A 65 -8.44 4.88 -31.07
CA VAL A 65 -8.43 5.68 -29.83
C VAL A 65 -8.64 4.79 -28.61
N LEU A 66 -9.59 3.85 -28.67
CA LEU A 66 -9.82 2.89 -27.57
C LEU A 66 -8.60 2.01 -27.30
N GLY A 67 -7.94 1.50 -28.35
CA GLY A 67 -6.70 0.74 -28.25
C GLY A 67 -5.56 1.54 -27.62
N ALA A 68 -5.40 2.81 -28.02
CA ALA A 68 -4.40 3.71 -27.44
C ALA A 68 -4.65 3.95 -25.94
N LEU A 69 -5.92 4.17 -25.54
CA LEU A 69 -6.30 4.30 -24.13
C LEU A 69 -5.96 3.04 -23.32
N VAL A 70 -6.23 1.85 -23.87
CA VAL A 70 -5.86 0.57 -23.21
C VAL A 70 -4.36 0.49 -22.95
N VAL A 71 -3.51 0.86 -23.93
CA VAL A 71 -2.05 0.86 -23.78
C VAL A 71 -1.61 1.84 -22.69
N VAL A 72 -2.13 3.07 -22.71
CA VAL A 72 -1.81 4.10 -21.71
C VAL A 72 -2.21 3.64 -20.30
N LEU A 73 -3.41 3.09 -20.12
CA LEU A 73 -3.88 2.60 -18.82
C LEU A 73 -3.06 1.40 -18.33
N THR A 74 -2.69 0.49 -19.24
CA THR A 74 -1.86 -0.67 -18.92
C THR A 74 -0.45 -0.23 -18.48
N GLY A 75 0.14 0.73 -19.20
CA GLY A 75 1.43 1.33 -18.83
C GLY A 75 1.36 2.05 -17.48
N ALA A 76 0.32 2.86 -17.26
CA ALA A 76 0.10 3.53 -15.98
C ALA A 76 -0.03 2.52 -14.83
N ARG A 77 -0.81 1.45 -15.01
CA ARG A 77 -0.91 0.36 -14.03
C ARG A 77 0.45 -0.26 -13.72
N SER A 78 1.26 -0.52 -14.74
CA SER A 78 2.61 -1.06 -14.58
C SER A 78 3.54 -0.12 -13.81
N ILE A 79 3.39 1.20 -13.95
CA ILE A 79 4.23 2.19 -13.27
C ILE A 79 3.83 2.35 -11.81
N PHE A 80 2.52 2.33 -11.51
CA PHE A 80 2.02 2.64 -10.18
C PHE A 80 1.94 1.44 -9.23
N HIS A 81 2.15 0.22 -9.72
CA HIS A 81 2.17 -1.02 -8.93
C HIS A 81 1.05 -1.09 -7.87
N TRP A 82 -0.18 -0.66 -8.24
CA TRP A 82 -1.27 -0.47 -7.28
C TRP A 82 -1.63 -1.74 -6.50
N GLN A 83 -1.49 -2.91 -7.12
CA GLN A 83 -1.72 -4.21 -6.49
C GLN A 83 -0.68 -4.53 -5.41
N GLU A 84 0.60 -4.32 -5.71
CA GLU A 84 1.70 -4.55 -4.77
C GLU A 84 1.61 -3.58 -3.60
N ASN A 85 1.30 -2.30 -3.88
CA ASN A 85 1.07 -1.28 -2.86
C ASN A 85 -0.11 -1.67 -1.95
N TYR A 86 -1.24 -2.13 -2.51
CA TYR A 86 -2.37 -2.62 -1.73
C TYR A 86 -1.97 -3.78 -0.80
N LEU A 87 -1.26 -4.78 -1.33
CA LEU A 87 -0.84 -5.94 -0.55
C LEU A 87 0.15 -5.56 0.55
N ARG A 88 1.13 -4.69 0.25
CA ARG A 88 2.13 -4.20 1.21
C ARG A 88 1.47 -3.46 2.37
N PHE A 89 0.61 -2.47 2.07
CA PHE A 89 -0.10 -1.73 3.11
C PHE A 89 -1.06 -2.62 3.92
N SER A 90 -1.69 -3.61 3.28
CA SER A 90 -2.56 -4.56 3.98
C SER A 90 -1.78 -5.45 4.95
N LYS A 91 -0.60 -5.93 4.55
CA LYS A 91 0.31 -6.71 5.41
C LYS A 91 0.78 -5.89 6.61
N ALA A 92 1.24 -4.65 6.38
CA ALA A 92 1.66 -3.75 7.46
C ALA A 92 0.52 -3.45 8.45
N ARG A 93 -0.69 -3.18 7.93
CA ARG A 93 -1.91 -3.01 8.74
C ARG A 93 -2.20 -4.24 9.62
N GLU A 94 -2.10 -5.43 9.05
CA GLU A 94 -2.35 -6.68 9.77
C GLU A 94 -1.30 -6.96 10.85
N ALA A 95 -0.03 -6.64 10.58
CA ALA A 95 1.03 -6.71 11.58
C ALA A 95 0.75 -5.77 12.76
N VAL A 96 0.41 -4.50 12.50
CA VAL A 96 0.06 -3.53 13.57
C VAL A 96 -1.19 -3.96 14.35
N GLU A 97 -2.19 -4.52 13.67
CA GLU A 97 -3.39 -5.04 14.33
C GLU A 97 -3.11 -6.27 15.21
N ALA A 98 -2.18 -7.14 14.80
CA ALA A 98 -1.75 -8.27 15.62
C ALA A 98 -1.11 -7.80 16.93
N GLU A 99 -0.20 -6.81 16.86
CA GLU A 99 0.43 -6.23 18.05
C GLU A 99 -0.60 -5.55 18.97
N ARG A 100 -1.55 -4.78 18.40
CA ARG A 100 -2.65 -4.16 19.17
C ARG A 100 -3.50 -5.19 19.89
N ARG A 101 -3.74 -6.37 19.29
CA ARG A 101 -4.51 -7.44 19.93
C ARG A 101 -3.75 -8.04 21.09
N LEU A 102 -2.48 -8.41 20.88
CA LEU A 102 -1.61 -8.97 21.93
C LEU A 102 -1.49 -8.01 23.11
N TYR A 103 -1.32 -6.72 22.84
CA TYR A 103 -1.26 -5.70 23.87
C TYR A 103 -2.58 -5.60 24.65
N ARG A 104 -3.74 -5.57 23.97
CA ARG A 104 -5.05 -5.52 24.65
C ARG A 104 -5.34 -6.75 25.50
N THR A 105 -4.89 -7.93 25.07
CA THR A 105 -5.07 -9.17 25.81
C THR A 105 -3.97 -9.40 26.86
N GLN A 106 -3.05 -8.44 27.05
CA GLN A 106 -1.90 -8.53 27.96
C GLN A 106 -1.11 -9.84 27.78
N SER A 107 -1.08 -10.32 26.54
CA SER A 107 -0.43 -11.57 26.17
C SER A 107 1.03 -11.29 25.85
N ALA A 108 1.89 -12.29 26.02
CA ALA A 108 3.31 -12.17 25.67
C ALA A 108 3.47 -11.59 24.24
N PRO A 109 4.36 -10.59 24.03
CA PRO A 109 5.38 -10.11 24.98
C PRO A 109 4.86 -9.06 26.01
N TYR A 110 3.64 -8.57 25.87
CA TYR A 110 3.04 -7.47 26.67
C TYR A 110 2.47 -7.87 28.03
N SER A 111 2.99 -8.95 28.63
CA SER A 111 2.52 -9.44 29.93
C SER A 111 3.06 -8.63 31.12
N ASP A 112 4.19 -7.94 30.95
CA ASP A 112 4.77 -7.06 31.97
C ASP A 112 4.22 -5.63 31.84
N PRO A 113 3.47 -5.12 32.82
CA PRO A 113 2.95 -3.76 32.81
C PRO A 113 4.01 -2.66 32.72
N THR A 114 5.24 -2.93 33.13
CA THR A 114 6.31 -1.91 33.19
C THR A 114 7.06 -1.74 31.87
N SER A 115 7.04 -2.73 30.98
CA SER A 115 7.78 -2.71 29.71
C SER A 115 6.88 -2.71 28.47
N ARG A 116 5.61 -3.14 28.60
CA ARG A 116 4.69 -3.36 27.47
C ARG A 116 4.53 -2.18 26.51
N ASP A 117 4.63 -0.95 26.99
CA ASP A 117 4.45 0.26 26.17
C ASP A 117 5.66 0.53 25.29
N ALA A 118 6.84 0.47 25.90
CA ALA A 118 8.10 0.59 25.19
C ALA A 118 8.23 -0.52 24.14
N GLU A 119 7.81 -1.74 24.48
CA GLU A 119 7.77 -2.87 23.56
C GLU A 119 6.80 -2.61 22.39
N LEU A 120 5.58 -2.14 22.66
CA LEU A 120 4.59 -1.88 21.61
C LEU A 120 5.09 -0.78 20.67
N ALA A 121 5.61 0.32 21.22
CA ALA A 121 6.16 1.41 20.43
C ALA A 121 7.34 0.94 19.56
N ALA A 122 8.24 0.12 20.11
CA ALA A 122 9.37 -0.43 19.37
C ALA A 122 8.91 -1.38 18.24
N ARG A 123 7.91 -2.24 18.48
CA ARG A 123 7.37 -3.16 17.46
C ARG A 123 6.66 -2.42 16.34
N VAL A 124 5.82 -1.44 16.66
CA VAL A 124 5.16 -0.59 15.65
C VAL A 124 6.18 0.17 14.83
N THR A 125 7.18 0.78 15.47
CA THR A 125 8.28 1.47 14.77
C THR A 125 9.04 0.52 13.85
N ALA A 126 9.32 -0.72 14.29
CA ALA A 126 10.00 -1.70 13.45
C ALA A 126 9.18 -2.07 12.19
N ILE A 127 7.85 -2.19 12.31
CA ILE A 127 6.95 -2.43 11.16
C ILE A 127 7.02 -1.26 10.18
N GLU A 128 7.03 -0.01 10.68
CA GLU A 128 7.16 1.19 9.84
C GLU A 128 8.52 1.26 9.13
N GLN A 129 9.61 0.90 9.83
CA GLN A 129 10.95 0.87 9.24
C GLN A 129 11.10 -0.24 8.18
N GLU A 130 10.50 -1.42 8.40
CA GLU A 130 10.48 -2.49 7.39
C GLU A 130 9.75 -2.05 6.12
N GLU A 131 8.64 -1.31 6.28
CA GLU A 131 7.90 -0.73 5.16
C GLU A 131 8.75 0.28 4.39
N MET A 132 9.44 1.19 5.09
CA MET A 132 10.37 2.17 4.52
C MET A 132 11.55 1.51 3.79
N ALA A 133 12.14 0.46 4.37
CA ALA A 133 13.20 -0.30 3.74
C ALA A 133 12.72 -1.01 2.46
N GLY A 134 11.46 -1.45 2.43
CA GLY A 134 10.79 -1.94 1.23
C GLY A 134 10.75 -0.92 0.10
N TRP A 135 10.45 0.35 0.40
CA TRP A 135 10.49 1.44 -0.58
C TRP A 135 11.89 1.69 -1.13
N MET A 136 12.91 1.69 -0.28
CA MET A 136 14.29 1.91 -0.71
C MET A 136 14.79 0.81 -1.65
N LYS A 137 14.42 -0.46 -1.38
CA LYS A 137 14.76 -1.58 -2.28
C LYS A 137 14.10 -1.43 -3.64
N VAL A 138 12.82 -1.10 -3.69
CA VAL A 138 12.08 -0.84 -4.94
C VAL A 138 12.68 0.35 -5.71
N ALA A 139 13.05 1.42 -5.01
CA ALA A 139 13.68 2.59 -5.63
C ALA A 139 15.09 2.30 -6.18
N SER A 140 15.88 1.47 -5.49
CA SER A 140 17.24 1.08 -5.89
C SER A 140 17.30 0.09 -7.05
N GLN A 141 16.19 -0.59 -7.37
CA GLN A 141 16.08 -1.52 -8.50
C GLN A 141 15.74 -0.85 -9.84
N ARG A 142 15.69 0.50 -9.92
CA ARG A 142 15.70 1.20 -11.21
C ARG A 142 16.97 0.77 -11.97
N PRO A 143 16.86 0.33 -13.25
CA PRO A 143 18.01 -0.11 -14.00
C PRO A 143 19.04 1.02 -14.01
N ARG A 144 20.24 0.75 -13.46
CA ARG A 144 21.42 1.53 -13.79
C ARG A 144 21.58 1.35 -15.30
N ILE A 145 21.21 2.37 -16.08
CA ILE A 145 21.56 2.42 -17.49
C ILE A 145 23.07 2.32 -17.49
N ASP A 146 23.58 1.15 -17.88
CA ASP A 146 25.00 0.93 -18.03
C ASP A 146 25.37 1.71 -19.30
N ASP A 147 25.76 2.97 -19.11
CA ASP A 147 26.33 3.79 -20.17
C ASP A 147 27.61 3.11 -20.61
N GLY A 148 27.48 2.24 -21.59
CA GLY A 148 28.59 1.60 -22.29
C GLY A 148 29.51 2.67 -22.86
N ARG A 149 30.54 3.02 -22.10
CA ARG A 149 31.75 3.65 -22.60
C ARG A 149 32.90 2.68 -22.39
N SER A 150 33.18 1.96 -23.47
CA SER A 150 34.47 1.35 -23.82
C SER A 150 35.60 2.37 -23.77
#